data_AF-A0A174J2P4-F1
#
_entry.id   AF-A0A174J2P4-F1
#
_cell.length_a   1.000
_cell.length_b   1.000
_cell.length_c   1.000
_cell.angle_alpha   90.00
_cell.angle_beta   90.00
_cell.angle_gamma   90.00
#
_symmetry.space_group_name_H-M   'P 1'
#
loop_
_entity.id
_entity.type
_entity.pdbx_description
1 polymer ?
#
loop_
_entity_poly.entity_id
_entity_poly.type
_entity_poly.pdbx_seq_one_letter_code
_entity_poly.pdbx_strand_id
1 'polypeptide(L)'
;MIKGIIFLIMLLNFCNVPYTSEYEEKVESSFNMNEYYSPKEVIKIDEILEDKSGSLSEQEKEALIELKDKLNSYQALSQEDIDFIRDCDLKIIRSKLGDAKFEEYFKLISKRATKEEFSQDERLRLFQLEKEIKGIN
;
A
#
# COMPACT_ATOMS: atom_id res chain seq x y z
N MET A 1 48.72 18.23 6.36
CA MET A 1 47.87 17.70 5.28
C MET A 1 47.16 16.41 5.70
N ILE A 2 46.36 16.43 6.78
CA ILE A 2 45.61 15.24 7.28
C ILE A 2 44.24 15.69 7.82
N LYS A 3 43.52 16.52 7.05
CA LYS A 3 42.12 16.87 7.37
C LYS A 3 41.15 16.60 6.20
N GLY A 4 41.66 16.24 5.02
CA GLY A 4 40.86 15.98 3.81
C GLY A 4 40.47 14.52 3.57
N ILE A 5 41.10 13.54 4.25
CA ILE A 5 40.85 12.11 3.97
C ILE A 5 39.72 11.54 4.85
N ILE A 6 39.50 12.09 6.05
CA ILE A 6 38.45 11.61 6.95
C ILE A 6 37.04 11.95 6.43
N PHE A 7 36.90 13.04 5.67
CA PHE A 7 35.61 13.43 5.11
C PHE A 7 35.15 12.52 3.94
N LEU A 8 36.09 11.90 3.22
CA LEU A 8 35.76 10.97 2.12
C LEU A 8 35.30 9.59 2.63
N ILE A 9 35.76 9.17 3.82
CA ILE A 9 35.38 7.86 4.41
C ILE A 9 33.99 7.92 5.05
N MET A 10 33.50 9.09 5.48
CA MET A 10 32.11 9.24 5.93
C MET A 10 31.10 9.27 4.78
N LEU A 11 31.49 9.75 3.59
CA LEU A 11 30.61 9.74 2.41
C LEU A 11 30.43 8.34 1.80
N LEU A 12 31.37 7.42 2.03
CA LEU A 12 31.27 6.03 1.55
C LEU A 12 30.52 5.09 2.51
N ASN A 13 30.13 5.53 3.71
CA ASN A 13 29.38 4.71 4.67
C ASN A 13 27.86 4.94 4.65
N PHE A 14 27.34 5.80 3.76
CA PHE A 14 25.89 5.89 3.51
C PHE A 14 25.38 4.88 2.47
N CYS A 15 26.27 4.13 1.81
CA CYS A 15 25.92 2.97 1.01
C CYS A 15 26.28 1.69 1.77
N ASN A 16 25.47 1.36 2.77
CA ASN A 16 25.19 0.00 3.25
C ASN A 16 24.33 0.14 4.51
N VAL A 17 23.14 0.71 4.36
CA VAL A 17 22.06 0.27 5.24
C VAL A 17 21.72 -1.12 4.71
N PRO A 18 22.04 -2.21 5.42
CA PRO A 18 21.56 -3.52 5.00
C PRO A 18 20.04 -3.40 4.95
N TYR A 19 19.47 -3.63 3.78
CA TYR A 19 18.04 -3.75 3.57
C TYR A 19 17.62 -4.98 4.39
N THR A 20 17.26 -4.77 5.66
CA THR A 20 16.89 -5.86 6.56
C THR A 20 15.54 -6.40 6.12
N SER A 21 15.44 -7.72 5.96
CA SER A 21 14.21 -8.42 5.56
C SER A 21 13.04 -8.20 6.53
N GLU A 22 13.29 -7.61 7.71
CA GLU A 22 12.26 -7.15 8.64
C GLU A 22 11.34 -6.07 8.06
N TYR A 23 11.82 -5.25 7.11
CA TYR A 23 10.96 -4.30 6.38
C TYR A 23 10.12 -5.01 5.31
N GLU A 24 10.64 -6.08 4.70
CA GLU A 24 9.88 -6.89 3.76
C GLU A 24 8.76 -7.65 4.48
N GLU A 25 9.00 -8.27 5.64
CA GLU A 25 7.96 -9.00 6.40
C GLU A 25 6.78 -8.10 6.85
N LYS A 26 7.04 -6.82 7.17
CA LYS A 26 5.96 -5.88 7.53
C LYS A 26 5.16 -5.36 6.34
N VAL A 27 5.75 -5.34 5.14
CA VAL A 27 5.07 -4.89 3.91
C VAL A 27 4.43 -6.06 3.17
N GLU A 28 4.98 -7.28 3.27
CA GLU A 28 4.46 -8.54 2.73
C GLU A 28 3.04 -8.87 3.22
N SER A 29 2.62 -8.32 4.37
CA SER A 29 1.26 -8.47 4.87
C SER A 29 0.22 -7.52 4.25
N SER A 30 0.62 -6.49 3.48
CA SER A 30 -0.32 -5.43 3.03
C SER A 30 -0.92 -5.62 1.64
N PHE A 31 -0.46 -6.56 0.81
CA PHE A 31 -1.09 -6.82 -0.50
C PHE A 31 -0.91 -8.30 -0.91
N ASN A 32 -1.56 -9.21 -0.17
CA ASN A 32 -1.70 -10.59 -0.62
C ASN A 32 -2.98 -10.69 -1.47
N MET A 33 -2.83 -10.66 -2.80
CA MET A 33 -3.95 -10.56 -3.74
C MET A 33 -4.87 -11.81 -3.85
N ASN A 34 -4.77 -12.84 -3.00
CA ASN A 34 -5.55 -14.07 -3.22
C ASN A 34 -5.99 -14.87 -1.98
N GLU A 35 -6.16 -14.27 -0.80
CA GLU A 35 -6.72 -15.02 0.35
C GLU A 35 -7.42 -14.08 1.36
N TYR A 36 -8.62 -13.63 1.01
CA TYR A 36 -9.39 -12.67 1.79
C TYR A 36 -10.61 -13.34 2.47
N TYR A 37 -10.34 -14.06 3.56
CA TYR A 37 -11.36 -14.61 4.47
C TYR A 37 -11.02 -14.31 5.95
N SER A 38 -10.34 -13.20 6.23
CA SER A 38 -9.63 -12.98 7.49
C SER A 38 -9.98 -11.61 8.11
N PRO A 39 -9.84 -11.43 9.45
CA PRO A 39 -9.94 -10.13 10.15
C PRO A 39 -9.18 -8.95 9.49
N LYS A 40 -8.23 -9.23 8.61
CA LYS A 40 -7.55 -8.24 7.76
C LYS A 40 -8.52 -7.43 6.89
N GLU A 41 -9.60 -8.03 6.40
CA GLU A 41 -10.59 -7.32 5.57
C GLU A 41 -11.39 -6.30 6.39
N VAL A 42 -11.68 -6.60 7.66
CA VAL A 42 -12.34 -5.64 8.57
C VAL A 42 -11.45 -4.42 8.78
N ILE A 43 -10.14 -4.65 9.03
CA ILE A 43 -9.15 -3.57 9.19
C ILE A 43 -9.08 -2.73 7.91
N LYS A 44 -9.08 -3.38 6.74
CA LYS A 44 -9.03 -2.69 5.46
C LYS A 44 -10.28 -1.83 5.22
N ILE A 45 -11.46 -2.35 5.51
CA ILE A 45 -12.70 -1.57 5.41
C ILE A 45 -12.66 -0.38 6.38
N ASP A 46 -12.14 -0.57 7.60
CA ASP A 46 -11.98 0.51 8.56
C ASP A 46 -11.02 1.60 8.06
N GLU A 47 -9.86 1.23 7.49
CA GLU A 47 -8.93 2.17 6.88
C GLU A 47 -9.58 2.97 5.72
N ILE A 48 -10.41 2.30 4.90
CA ILE A 48 -11.15 2.93 3.81
C ILE A 48 -12.21 3.91 4.35
N LEU A 49 -12.94 3.54 5.41
CA LEU A 49 -13.99 4.36 6.01
C LEU A 49 -13.44 5.53 6.83
N GLU A 50 -12.24 5.39 7.40
CA GLU A 50 -11.54 6.46 8.12
C GLU A 50 -10.95 7.52 7.17
N ASP A 51 -10.89 7.22 5.88
CA ASP A 51 -10.35 8.14 4.88
C ASP A 51 -11.23 9.39 4.71
N LYS A 52 -10.58 10.55 4.78
CA LYS A 52 -11.23 11.88 4.73
C LYS A 52 -11.09 12.58 3.39
N SER A 53 -10.62 11.90 2.34
CA SER A 53 -10.46 12.51 1.01
C SER A 53 -11.78 12.93 0.38
N GLY A 54 -12.90 12.34 0.82
CA GLY A 54 -14.22 12.52 0.19
C GLY A 54 -14.35 11.79 -1.15
N SER A 55 -13.49 10.81 -1.45
CA SER A 55 -13.50 10.08 -2.72
C SER A 55 -14.65 9.09 -2.86
N LEU A 56 -15.23 8.64 -1.75
CA LEU A 56 -16.34 7.69 -1.73
C LEU A 56 -17.68 8.41 -1.54
N SER A 57 -18.68 7.95 -2.29
CA SER A 57 -20.08 8.33 -2.11
C SER A 57 -20.65 7.75 -0.81
N GLU A 58 -21.76 8.33 -0.33
CA GLU A 58 -22.44 7.81 0.86
C GLU A 58 -22.98 6.39 0.64
N GLN A 59 -23.44 6.06 -0.58
CA GLN A 59 -23.87 4.68 -0.89
C GLN A 59 -22.70 3.68 -0.79
N GLU A 60 -21.49 4.08 -1.24
CA GLU A 60 -20.32 3.20 -1.15
C GLU A 60 -19.88 3.00 0.32
N LYS A 61 -19.98 4.04 1.15
CA LYS A 61 -19.70 3.92 2.59
C LYS A 61 -20.70 3.02 3.29
N GLU A 62 -22.00 3.16 2.99
CA GLU A 62 -23.04 2.29 3.54
C GLU A 62 -22.79 0.82 3.14
N ALA A 63 -22.50 0.56 1.86
CA ALA A 63 -22.17 -0.79 1.39
C ALA A 63 -20.93 -1.38 2.09
N LEU A 64 -19.88 -0.58 2.31
CA LEU A 64 -18.71 -1.02 3.06
C LEU A 64 -19.04 -1.37 4.53
N ILE A 65 -19.92 -0.59 5.18
CA ILE A 65 -20.39 -0.89 6.54
C ILE A 65 -21.15 -2.21 6.57
N GLU A 66 -22.04 -2.48 5.59
CA GLU A 66 -22.74 -3.75 5.49
C GLU A 66 -21.78 -4.94 5.32
N LEU A 67 -20.75 -4.79 4.49
CA LEU A 67 -19.71 -5.82 4.31
C LEU A 67 -18.89 -6.02 5.59
N LYS A 68 -18.63 -4.95 6.35
CA LYS A 68 -17.98 -5.04 7.66
C LYS A 68 -18.82 -5.83 8.66
N ASP A 69 -20.12 -5.58 8.73
CA ASP A 69 -21.04 -6.28 9.62
C ASP A 69 -21.18 -7.77 9.22
N LYS A 70 -21.17 -8.05 7.92
CA LYS A 70 -21.10 -9.41 7.36
C LYS A 70 -19.85 -10.15 7.85
N LEU A 71 -18.68 -9.52 7.77
CA LEU A 71 -17.44 -10.09 8.30
C LEU A 71 -17.46 -10.28 9.83
N ASN A 72 -17.99 -9.30 10.58
CA ASN A 72 -18.11 -9.37 12.04
C ASN A 72 -19.06 -10.49 12.51
N SER A 73 -20.04 -10.86 11.68
CA SER A 73 -20.92 -12.00 11.90
C SER A 73 -20.36 -13.34 11.38
N TYR A 74 -19.05 -13.38 11.05
CA TYR A 74 -18.33 -14.54 10.53
C TYR A 74 -18.88 -15.08 9.19
N GLN A 75 -19.55 -14.23 8.42
CA GLN A 75 -19.99 -14.59 7.08
C GLN A 75 -18.87 -14.37 6.08
N ALA A 76 -18.78 -15.28 5.11
CA ALA A 76 -17.81 -15.18 4.03
C ALA A 76 -18.22 -14.11 3.02
N LEU A 77 -17.24 -13.34 2.54
CA LEU A 77 -17.42 -12.43 1.43
C LEU A 77 -17.44 -13.19 0.10
N SER A 78 -18.27 -12.71 -0.82
CA SER A 78 -18.25 -13.16 -2.21
C SER A 78 -17.06 -12.54 -2.96
N GLN A 79 -16.73 -13.06 -4.13
CA GLN A 79 -15.71 -12.42 -4.98
C GLN A 79 -16.12 -11.00 -5.40
N GLU A 80 -17.42 -10.78 -5.63
CA GLU A 80 -17.97 -9.46 -5.96
C GLU A 80 -17.79 -8.48 -4.79
N ASP A 81 -18.01 -8.93 -3.55
CA ASP A 81 -17.79 -8.12 -2.34
C ASP A 81 -16.32 -7.70 -2.22
N ILE A 82 -15.40 -8.63 -2.48
CA ILE A 82 -13.94 -8.39 -2.42
C ILE A 82 -13.51 -7.42 -3.52
N ASP A 83 -14.02 -7.59 -4.74
CA ASP A 83 -13.72 -6.70 -5.85
C ASP A 83 -14.25 -5.29 -5.59
N PHE A 84 -15.42 -5.15 -4.96
CA PHE A 84 -15.97 -3.87 -4.54
C PHE A 84 -15.10 -3.15 -3.50
N ILE A 85 -14.64 -3.86 -2.46
CA ILE A 85 -13.71 -3.30 -1.45
C ILE A 85 -12.43 -2.81 -2.13
N ARG A 86 -11.89 -3.60 -3.07
CA ARG A 86 -10.68 -3.23 -3.84
C ARG A 86 -10.91 -1.99 -4.69
N ASP A 87 -12.05 -1.87 -5.36
CA ASP A 87 -12.37 -0.72 -6.19
C ASP A 87 -12.48 0.56 -5.35
N CYS A 88 -13.08 0.49 -4.16
CA CYS A 88 -13.15 1.62 -3.22
C CYS A 88 -11.76 2.08 -2.78
N ASP A 89 -10.89 1.14 -2.42
CA ASP A 89 -9.48 1.39 -2.05
C ASP A 89 -8.73 2.08 -3.21
N LEU A 90 -8.85 1.54 -4.43
CA LEU A 90 -8.20 2.13 -5.62
C LEU A 90 -8.72 3.53 -5.94
N LYS A 91 -10.02 3.82 -5.73
CA LYS A 91 -10.57 5.17 -5.90
C LYS A 91 -9.92 6.18 -4.94
N ILE A 92 -9.76 5.81 -3.67
CA ILE A 92 -9.09 6.66 -2.67
C ILE A 92 -7.63 6.88 -3.08
N ILE A 93 -6.90 5.82 -3.40
CA ILE A 93 -5.49 5.90 -3.82
C ILE A 93 -5.35 6.82 -5.04
N ARG A 94 -6.21 6.66 -6.04
CA ARG A 94 -6.22 7.50 -7.24
C ARG A 94 -6.46 8.96 -6.91
N SER A 95 -7.38 9.26 -5.99
CA SER A 95 -7.66 10.62 -5.56
C SER A 95 -6.47 11.25 -4.81
N LYS A 96 -5.71 10.47 -4.04
CA LYS A 96 -4.54 10.95 -3.29
C LYS A 96 -3.32 11.19 -4.19
N LEU A 97 -3.06 10.28 -5.11
CA LEU A 97 -1.89 10.32 -5.99
C LEU A 97 -2.10 11.19 -7.24
N GLY A 98 -3.34 11.29 -7.71
CA GLY A 98 -3.66 11.80 -9.04
C GLY A 98 -3.37 10.78 -10.15
N ASP A 99 -3.97 10.99 -11.33
CA ASP A 99 -4.00 10.00 -12.42
C ASP A 99 -2.61 9.49 -12.84
N ALA A 100 -1.64 10.39 -13.05
CA ALA A 100 -0.32 10.03 -13.55
C ALA A 100 0.46 9.13 -12.57
N LYS A 101 0.47 9.49 -11.27
CA LYS A 101 1.14 8.69 -10.24
C LYS A 101 0.36 7.43 -9.91
N PHE A 102 -0.97 7.46 -10.03
CA PHE A 102 -1.80 6.27 -9.88
C PHE A 102 -1.49 5.21 -10.93
N GLU A 103 -1.34 5.59 -12.21
CA GLU A 103 -0.96 4.64 -13.26
C GLU A 103 0.41 4.02 -13.01
N GLU A 104 1.37 4.81 -12.54
CA GLU A 104 2.70 4.33 -12.16
C GLU A 104 2.61 3.34 -10.99
N TYR A 105 1.88 3.72 -9.94
CA TYR A 105 1.62 2.86 -8.79
C TYR A 105 0.96 1.55 -9.23
N PHE A 106 -0.06 1.61 -10.09
CA PHE A 106 -0.79 0.46 -10.59
C PHE A 106 0.12 -0.52 -11.35
N LYS A 107 1.03 0.00 -12.18
CA LYS A 107 2.05 -0.82 -12.88
C LYS A 107 2.97 -1.52 -11.88
N LEU A 108 3.44 -0.80 -10.87
CA LEU A 108 4.33 -1.35 -9.85
C LEU A 108 3.63 -2.43 -9.02
N ILE A 109 2.43 -2.19 -8.50
CA ILE A 109 1.71 -3.23 -7.74
C ILE A 109 1.32 -4.44 -8.60
N SER A 110 1.04 -4.25 -9.90
CA SER A 110 0.78 -5.35 -10.83
C SER A 110 2.02 -6.22 -11.03
N LYS A 111 3.19 -5.59 -11.18
CA LYS A 111 4.49 -6.28 -11.22
C LYS A 111 4.79 -7.04 -9.93
N ARG A 112 4.43 -6.47 -8.78
CA ARG A 112 4.51 -7.15 -7.46
C ARG A 112 3.63 -8.40 -7.44
N ALA A 113 2.43 -8.33 -7.99
CA ALA A 113 1.51 -9.46 -8.06
C ALA A 113 2.01 -10.60 -8.96
N THR A 114 2.74 -10.29 -10.04
CA THR A 114 3.37 -11.31 -10.92
C THR A 114 4.66 -11.88 -10.36
N LYS A 115 5.11 -11.43 -9.18
CA LYS A 115 6.38 -11.82 -8.53
C LYS A 115 7.61 -11.55 -9.40
N GLU A 116 7.52 -10.58 -10.30
CA GLU A 116 8.66 -10.12 -11.09
C GLU A 116 9.64 -9.34 -10.21
N GLU A 117 10.93 -9.43 -10.52
CA GLU A 117 11.96 -8.72 -9.74
C GLU A 117 11.90 -7.21 -9.96
N PHE A 118 11.95 -6.48 -8.85
CA PHE A 118 12.03 -5.03 -8.84
C PHE A 118 13.48 -4.56 -8.88
N SER A 119 13.76 -3.58 -9.75
CA SER A 119 14.97 -2.77 -9.69
C SER A 119 15.00 -1.91 -8.43
N GLN A 120 16.18 -1.41 -8.05
CA GLN A 120 16.31 -0.53 -6.88
C GLN A 120 15.48 0.76 -7.04
N ASP A 121 15.45 1.33 -8.24
CA ASP A 121 14.67 2.54 -8.54
C ASP A 121 13.16 2.28 -8.41
N GLU A 122 12.67 1.13 -8.89
CA GLU A 122 11.27 0.75 -8.76
C GLU A 122 10.85 0.55 -7.28
N ARG A 123 11.73 -0.04 -6.46
CA ARG A 123 11.48 -0.19 -5.01
C ARG A 123 11.39 1.17 -4.32
N LEU A 124 12.37 2.05 -4.58
CA LEU A 124 12.38 3.40 -4.02
C LEU A 124 11.14 4.18 -4.45
N ARG A 125 10.76 4.06 -5.72
CA ARG A 125 9.60 4.75 -6.27
C ARG A 125 8.29 4.27 -5.67
N LEU A 126 8.12 2.95 -5.53
CA LEU A 126 6.96 2.36 -4.88
C LEU A 126 6.85 2.82 -3.42
N PHE A 127 7.96 2.84 -2.69
CA PHE A 127 7.99 3.34 -1.31
C PHE A 127 7.58 4.82 -1.22
N GLN A 128 8.04 5.67 -2.13
CA GLN A 128 7.62 7.08 -2.19
C GLN A 128 6.11 7.22 -2.43
N LEU A 129 5.55 6.45 -3.36
CA LEU A 129 4.11 6.47 -3.66
C LEU A 129 3.29 5.98 -2.46
N GLU A 130 3.70 4.89 -1.81
CA GLU A 130 3.04 4.37 -0.59
C GLU A 130 3.10 5.38 0.57
N LYS A 131 4.21 6.13 0.69
CA LYS A 131 4.36 7.21 1.68
C LYS A 131 3.40 8.37 1.41
N GLU A 132 3.26 8.78 0.15
CA GLU A 132 2.28 9.80 -0.26
C GLU A 132 0.83 9.35 0.01
N ILE A 133 0.47 8.10 -0.30
CA ILE A 133 -0.86 7.54 -0.02
C ILE A 133 -1.19 7.61 1.47
N LYS A 134 -0.21 7.31 2.33
CA LYS A 134 -0.38 7.31 3.80
C LYS A 134 -0.29 8.71 4.41
N GLY A 135 0.01 9.75 3.62
CA GLY A 135 0.18 11.12 4.12
C GLY A 135 1.32 11.27 5.13
N ILE A 136 2.30 10.36 5.11
CA ILE A 136 3.46 10.41 6.00
C ILE A 136 4.48 11.33 5.33
N ASN A 137 4.81 12.47 5.94
CA ASN A 137 5.85 13.39 5.45
C ASN A 137 7.22 13.09 6.06
#